data_AF-A0A0V8HMW1-F1
#
_entry.id   AF-A0A0V8HMW1-F1
#
_cell.length_a   1.000
_cell.length_b   1.000
_cell.length_c   1.000
_cell.angle_alpha   90.00
_cell.angle_beta   90.00
_cell.angle_gamma   90.00
#
_symmetry.space_group_name_H-M   'P 1'
#
loop_
_entity.id
_entity.type
_entity.pdbx_description
1 polymer ?
#
loop_
_entity_poly.entity_id
_entity_poly.type
_entity_poly.pdbx_seq_one_letter_code
_entity_poly.pdbx_strand_id
1 'polypeptide(L)'
;MKKNISLFTILCLIISLLYIPAASAQGKDGRDIAFRAELKAIAKKTYTYYEDHTDPATGLTFDETRYTEEGKKNAEHTSPTNIGMYMMSTVSAQEMGFISKEEAVDRIQVTLNTLESMKKWNGLFYNWYYTKDGSLKKDWGQFISQVDNGWLSAGLIVAGQAYEELNGKTSELVENMDYSTLYDPEVGQFRGGYDVAQGKLTDHHYGLLYTEPRVASYISIGKGDVPKEHWWKMERTIPAEWDWQSQIPEGEYAEYDGVSVYEGHYEYNGVKFVPSWGGSMFEGLMPGIVLKEKELGKQALGLNNQRHVELQIQYAKDKGYKAWGFSPAATPDGYSEFAATPLGTSGYADKSTVTPHASFLALDYAPEEVRKNLKVLKGMDTYGKYGFYDSVNVETGEIAKAYLALDQGMIMVSIANYLKDGVIRDYFHQDPIGKKPEELLEKEVFSIQ
;
A
#
# COMPACT_ATOMS: atom_id res chain seq x y z
N MET A 1 -84.19 -37.16 24.37
CA MET A 1 -84.53 -37.86 23.11
C MET A 1 -83.25 -38.02 22.29
N LYS A 2 -82.79 -39.27 22.15
CA LYS A 2 -82.01 -39.91 21.04
C LYS A 2 -80.83 -39.10 20.43
N LYS A 3 -79.58 -39.58 20.35
CA LYS A 3 -79.02 -40.94 20.38
C LYS A 3 -77.51 -40.90 20.69
N ASN A 4 -77.04 -41.91 21.42
CA ASN A 4 -75.64 -42.28 21.65
C ASN A 4 -74.92 -42.68 20.34
N ILE A 5 -73.58 -42.60 20.32
CA ILE A 5 -72.67 -43.77 20.25
C ILE A 5 -71.22 -43.30 20.51
N SER A 6 -70.61 -43.98 21.47
CA SER A 6 -69.19 -43.98 21.81
C SER A 6 -68.42 -44.92 20.88
N LEU A 7 -67.20 -44.59 20.46
CA LEU A 7 -66.06 -45.51 20.58
C LEU A 7 -64.70 -44.83 20.34
N PHE A 8 -63.81 -45.04 21.31
CA PHE A 8 -62.35 -44.93 21.27
C PHE A 8 -61.71 -45.54 20.01
N THR A 9 -60.56 -45.01 19.54
CA THR A 9 -59.23 -45.67 19.50
C THR A 9 -58.14 -44.76 18.85
N ILE A 10 -57.15 -44.36 19.66
CA ILE A 10 -55.69 -44.15 19.42
C ILE A 10 -55.19 -43.57 18.08
N LEU A 11 -54.50 -42.41 18.13
CA LEU A 11 -53.15 -42.24 17.53
C LEU A 11 -52.41 -40.99 18.06
N CYS A 12 -51.19 -41.21 18.56
CA CYS A 12 -50.20 -40.18 18.91
C CYS A 12 -49.75 -39.38 17.68
N LEU A 13 -49.52 -38.06 17.79
CA LEU A 13 -48.34 -37.37 17.21
C LEU A 13 -48.26 -35.88 17.61
N ILE A 14 -47.22 -35.60 18.38
CA ILE A 14 -46.35 -34.41 18.48
C ILE A 14 -46.66 -33.28 17.48
N ILE A 15 -46.91 -32.05 17.97
CA ILE A 15 -46.29 -30.81 17.46
C ILE A 15 -46.10 -29.82 18.63
N SER A 16 -44.88 -29.77 19.15
CA SER A 16 -44.31 -28.59 19.79
C SER A 16 -43.87 -27.62 18.70
N LEU A 17 -44.55 -26.48 18.56
CA LEU A 17 -44.11 -25.39 17.68
C LEU A 17 -43.29 -24.38 18.47
N LEU A 18 -42.07 -24.22 17.97
CA LEU A 18 -40.89 -23.58 18.51
C LEU A 18 -41.00 -22.07 18.60
N TYR A 19 -40.43 -21.53 19.68
CA TYR A 19 -39.73 -20.26 19.70
C TYR A 19 -38.60 -20.27 18.65
N ILE A 20 -38.49 -19.21 17.84
CA ILE A 20 -37.23 -18.89 17.14
C ILE A 20 -36.94 -17.40 17.29
N PRO A 21 -35.87 -17.02 18.01
CA PRO A 21 -35.20 -15.74 17.84
C PRO A 21 -33.90 -15.96 17.07
N ALA A 22 -33.87 -15.70 15.76
CA ALA A 22 -32.62 -15.64 14.99
C ALA A 22 -32.81 -14.86 13.68
N ALA A 23 -32.60 -13.54 13.72
CA ALA A 23 -32.53 -12.71 12.50
C ALA A 23 -31.34 -11.71 12.49
N SER A 24 -30.50 -11.68 13.53
CA SER A 24 -29.42 -10.68 13.63
C SER A 24 -28.02 -11.18 13.26
N ALA A 25 -27.73 -12.48 13.37
CA ALA A 25 -26.41 -13.04 13.05
C ALA A 25 -26.26 -13.31 11.54
N GLN A 26 -27.30 -13.87 10.91
CA GLN A 26 -27.29 -14.25 9.49
C GLN A 26 -27.12 -13.07 8.52
N GLY A 27 -27.47 -11.84 8.95
CA GLY A 27 -27.32 -10.62 8.15
C GLY A 27 -25.96 -9.93 8.22
N LYS A 28 -25.09 -10.25 9.19
CA LYS A 28 -23.69 -9.76 9.21
C LYS A 28 -22.80 -10.64 8.34
N ASP A 29 -22.90 -11.96 8.52
CA ASP A 29 -22.11 -12.94 7.75
C ASP A 29 -22.41 -12.87 6.25
N GLY A 30 -23.69 -12.73 5.86
CA GLY A 30 -24.07 -12.57 4.45
C GLY A 30 -23.55 -11.27 3.81
N ARG A 31 -23.42 -10.19 4.59
CA ARG A 31 -22.87 -8.91 4.10
C ARG A 31 -21.36 -8.98 3.91
N ASP A 32 -20.64 -9.62 4.83
CA ASP A 32 -19.20 -9.85 4.69
C ASP A 32 -18.90 -10.74 3.47
N ILE A 33 -19.62 -11.86 3.30
CA ILE A 33 -19.49 -12.72 2.12
C ILE A 33 -19.70 -11.94 0.82
N ALA A 34 -20.74 -11.10 0.76
CA ALA A 34 -21.01 -10.28 -0.42
C ALA A 34 -19.90 -9.25 -0.69
N PHE A 35 -19.37 -8.61 0.35
CA PHE A 35 -18.28 -7.65 0.21
C PHE A 35 -16.98 -8.32 -0.23
N ARG A 36 -16.63 -9.48 0.33
CA ARG A 36 -15.46 -10.26 -0.10
C ARG A 36 -15.58 -10.67 -1.57
N ALA A 37 -16.77 -11.07 -2.03
CA ALA A 37 -17.02 -11.38 -3.43
C ALA A 37 -16.90 -10.13 -4.33
N GLU A 38 -17.38 -8.97 -3.87
CA GLU A 38 -17.23 -7.69 -4.56
C GLU A 38 -15.75 -7.30 -4.70
N LEU A 39 -14.96 -7.40 -3.62
CA LEU A 39 -13.53 -7.15 -3.65
C LEU A 39 -12.81 -8.08 -4.64
N LYS A 40 -13.15 -9.37 -4.64
CA LYS A 40 -12.59 -10.33 -5.59
C LYS A 40 -12.94 -9.96 -7.04
N ALA A 41 -14.15 -9.48 -7.31
CA ALA A 41 -14.56 -9.02 -8.64
C ALA A 41 -13.83 -7.73 -9.07
N ILE A 42 -13.63 -6.79 -8.12
CA ILE A 42 -12.81 -5.60 -8.36
C ILE A 42 -11.38 -6.01 -8.70
N ALA A 43 -10.75 -6.85 -7.89
CA ALA A 43 -9.39 -7.31 -8.11
C ALA A 43 -9.22 -8.03 -9.45
N LYS A 44 -10.15 -8.91 -9.86
CA LYS A 44 -10.06 -9.56 -11.19
C LYS A 44 -10.09 -8.52 -12.31
N LYS A 45 -10.90 -7.45 -12.17
CA LYS A 45 -10.97 -6.36 -13.16
C LYS A 45 -9.71 -5.50 -13.13
N THR A 46 -9.19 -5.17 -11.95
CA THR A 46 -7.93 -4.44 -11.72
C THR A 46 -6.75 -5.17 -12.34
N TYR A 47 -6.65 -6.49 -12.16
CA TYR A 47 -5.56 -7.28 -12.73
C TYR A 47 -5.52 -7.26 -14.27
N THR A 48 -6.66 -7.05 -14.93
CA THR A 48 -6.66 -6.91 -16.41
C THR A 48 -5.86 -5.70 -16.90
N TYR A 49 -5.54 -4.73 -16.03
CA TYR A 49 -4.57 -3.67 -16.34
C TYR A 49 -3.20 -4.25 -16.68
N TYR A 50 -2.69 -5.14 -15.82
CA TYR A 50 -1.37 -5.77 -16.00
C TYR A 50 -1.39 -6.80 -17.13
N GLU A 51 -2.51 -7.47 -17.38
CA GLU A 51 -2.65 -8.34 -18.55
C GLU A 51 -2.52 -7.54 -19.86
N ASP A 52 -3.09 -6.33 -19.92
CA ASP A 52 -3.13 -5.50 -21.13
C ASP A 52 -1.94 -4.54 -21.29
N HIS A 53 -1.25 -4.17 -20.22
CA HIS A 53 -0.21 -3.12 -20.20
C HIS A 53 1.14 -3.57 -19.64
N THR A 54 1.37 -4.88 -19.60
CA THR A 54 2.71 -5.42 -19.42
C THR A 54 3.21 -5.94 -20.74
N ASP A 55 4.39 -5.47 -21.17
CA ASP A 55 4.99 -5.93 -22.41
C ASP A 55 5.31 -7.44 -22.28
N PRO A 56 4.81 -8.30 -23.18
CA PRO A 56 4.94 -9.75 -23.04
C PRO A 56 6.36 -10.27 -23.32
N ALA A 57 7.20 -9.48 -24.00
CA ALA A 57 8.58 -9.87 -24.30
C ALA A 57 9.52 -9.52 -23.14
N THR A 58 9.28 -8.41 -22.45
CA THR A 58 10.14 -7.94 -21.36
C THR A 58 9.57 -8.16 -19.97
N GLY A 59 8.25 -8.35 -19.83
CA GLY A 59 7.58 -8.40 -18.53
C GLY A 59 7.50 -7.03 -17.83
N LEU A 60 7.83 -5.93 -18.51
CA LEU A 60 7.81 -4.60 -17.92
C LEU A 60 6.43 -3.94 -18.10
N THR A 61 5.81 -3.56 -16.98
CA THR A 61 4.50 -2.89 -16.96
C THR A 61 4.61 -1.39 -17.24
N PHE A 62 3.65 -0.84 -17.99
CA PHE A 62 3.60 0.59 -18.28
C PHE A 62 3.31 1.38 -17.01
N ASP A 63 3.90 2.57 -16.90
CA ASP A 63 3.71 3.46 -15.75
C ASP A 63 2.25 3.86 -15.58
N GLU A 64 1.61 4.25 -16.68
CA GLU A 64 0.20 4.65 -16.68
C GLU A 64 -0.48 4.48 -18.03
N THR A 65 -1.80 4.51 -17.99
CA THR A 65 -2.68 4.63 -19.17
C THR A 65 -3.74 5.69 -18.91
N ARG A 66 -3.83 6.69 -19.79
CA ARG A 66 -4.77 7.82 -19.70
C ARG A 66 -5.78 7.85 -20.83
N TYR A 67 -7.00 8.26 -20.52
CA TYR A 67 -8.07 8.50 -21.48
C TYR A 67 -8.36 10.00 -21.53
N THR A 68 -7.90 10.64 -22.60
CA THR A 68 -8.06 12.07 -22.86
C THR A 68 -9.05 12.31 -24.01
N GLU A 69 -9.36 13.56 -24.32
CA GLU A 69 -10.15 13.90 -25.53
C GLU A 69 -9.46 13.45 -26.82
N GLU A 70 -8.12 13.39 -26.83
CA GLU A 70 -7.31 12.90 -27.95
C GLU A 70 -7.26 11.36 -28.04
N GLY A 71 -7.93 10.67 -27.10
CA GLY A 71 -7.97 9.21 -27.02
C GLY A 71 -7.09 8.64 -25.91
N LYS A 72 -6.83 7.32 -26.02
CA LYS A 72 -6.01 6.55 -25.08
C LYS A 72 -4.53 6.86 -25.31
N LYS A 73 -3.80 7.20 -24.25
CA LYS A 73 -2.34 7.39 -24.24
C LYS A 73 -1.71 6.45 -23.21
N ASN A 74 -0.65 5.74 -23.61
CA ASN A 74 0.14 4.87 -22.73
C ASN A 74 1.48 5.53 -22.41
N ALA A 75 1.90 5.47 -21.16
CA ALA A 75 3.25 5.77 -20.75
C ALA A 75 4.11 4.49 -20.85
N GLU A 76 4.72 4.25 -22.02
CA GLU A 76 5.51 3.04 -22.32
C GLU A 76 6.92 3.06 -21.70
N HIS A 77 6.98 3.43 -20.42
CA HIS A 77 8.13 3.36 -19.54
C HIS A 77 7.69 2.85 -18.17
N THR A 78 8.63 2.47 -17.32
CA THR A 78 8.36 1.89 -16.00
C THR A 78 9.39 2.33 -14.98
N SER A 79 9.07 2.14 -13.70
CA SER A 79 9.94 2.37 -12.56
C SER A 79 10.19 1.07 -11.79
N PRO A 80 11.26 0.99 -10.97
CA PRO A 80 11.48 -0.15 -10.09
C PRO A 80 10.26 -0.44 -9.18
N THR A 81 9.59 0.61 -8.67
CA THR A 81 8.34 0.46 -7.90
C THR A 81 7.27 -0.25 -8.72
N ASN A 82 6.99 0.19 -9.95
CA ASN A 82 5.94 -0.42 -10.78
C ASN A 82 6.23 -1.89 -11.10
N ILE A 83 7.51 -2.23 -11.32
CA ILE A 83 7.93 -3.62 -11.54
C ILE A 83 7.69 -4.46 -10.27
N GLY A 84 8.07 -3.94 -9.10
CA GLY A 84 7.79 -4.58 -7.81
C GLY A 84 6.30 -4.81 -7.57
N MET A 85 5.48 -3.79 -7.82
CA MET A 85 4.02 -3.85 -7.70
C MET A 85 3.39 -4.82 -8.70
N TYR A 86 3.89 -4.92 -9.92
CA TYR A 86 3.44 -5.91 -10.90
C TYR A 86 3.72 -7.35 -10.43
N MET A 87 4.91 -7.63 -9.90
CA MET A 87 5.25 -8.97 -9.37
C MET A 87 4.33 -9.34 -8.20
N MET A 88 4.15 -8.44 -7.23
CA MET A 88 3.23 -8.67 -6.11
C MET A 88 1.77 -8.79 -6.54
N SER A 89 1.34 -8.05 -7.57
CA SER A 89 0.00 -8.16 -8.15
C SER A 89 -0.21 -9.48 -8.89
N THR A 90 0.84 -10.03 -9.50
CA THR A 90 0.83 -11.35 -10.15
C THR A 90 0.72 -12.47 -9.11
N VAL A 91 1.47 -12.38 -8.00
CA VAL A 91 1.30 -13.27 -6.82
C VAL A 91 -0.13 -13.15 -6.27
N SER A 92 -0.62 -11.94 -6.07
CA SER A 92 -1.98 -11.65 -5.60
C SER A 92 -3.05 -12.28 -6.51
N ALA A 93 -2.88 -12.18 -7.82
CA ALA A 93 -3.79 -12.76 -8.81
C ALA A 93 -3.82 -14.30 -8.73
N GLN A 94 -2.66 -14.94 -8.57
CA GLN A 94 -2.56 -16.38 -8.36
C GLN A 94 -3.23 -16.81 -7.06
N GLU A 95 -2.96 -16.12 -5.95
CA GLU A 95 -3.54 -16.40 -4.63
C GLU A 95 -5.08 -16.29 -4.65
N MET A 96 -5.61 -15.32 -5.39
CA MET A 96 -7.06 -15.17 -5.58
C MET A 96 -7.66 -16.16 -6.62
N GLY A 97 -6.83 -16.92 -7.32
CA GLY A 97 -7.22 -17.93 -8.31
C GLY A 97 -7.62 -17.35 -9.67
N PHE A 98 -7.05 -16.21 -10.06
CA PHE A 98 -7.32 -15.55 -11.34
C PHE A 98 -6.46 -16.06 -12.49
N ILE A 99 -5.29 -16.60 -12.16
CA ILE A 99 -4.30 -17.23 -13.05
C ILE A 99 -3.75 -18.48 -12.34
N SER A 100 -3.13 -19.39 -13.08
CA SER A 100 -2.46 -20.56 -12.50
C SER A 100 -1.11 -20.19 -11.88
N LYS A 101 -0.56 -21.07 -11.03
CA LYS A 101 0.82 -20.95 -10.54
C LYS A 101 1.82 -20.91 -11.71
N GLU A 102 1.67 -21.82 -12.68
CA GLU A 102 2.53 -21.90 -13.86
C GLU A 102 2.57 -20.55 -14.61
N GLU A 103 1.41 -19.96 -14.86
CA GLU A 103 1.30 -18.67 -15.55
C GLU A 103 1.95 -17.53 -14.74
N ALA A 104 1.77 -17.53 -13.42
CA ALA A 104 2.39 -16.53 -12.56
C ALA A 104 3.92 -16.64 -12.57
N VAL A 105 4.45 -17.86 -12.49
CA VAL A 105 5.89 -18.14 -12.56
C VAL A 105 6.45 -17.70 -13.90
N ASP A 106 5.81 -18.06 -15.02
CA ASP A 106 6.25 -17.68 -16.37
C ASP A 106 6.31 -16.16 -16.54
N ARG A 107 5.25 -15.46 -16.13
CA ARG A 107 5.15 -13.98 -16.21
C ARG A 107 6.26 -13.28 -15.43
N ILE A 108 6.53 -13.74 -14.21
CA ILE A 108 7.58 -13.15 -13.38
C ILE A 108 8.96 -13.55 -13.93
N GLN A 109 9.16 -14.78 -14.38
CA GLN A 109 10.42 -15.24 -14.97
C GLN A 109 10.85 -14.38 -16.18
N VAL A 110 9.90 -14.00 -17.05
CA VAL A 110 10.16 -13.07 -18.16
C VAL A 110 10.67 -11.72 -17.63
N THR A 111 10.03 -11.19 -16.59
CA THR A 111 10.44 -9.95 -15.93
C THR A 111 11.85 -10.05 -15.35
N LEU A 112 12.16 -11.13 -14.64
CA LEU A 112 13.48 -11.35 -14.04
C LEU A 112 14.57 -11.47 -15.10
N ASN A 113 14.30 -12.11 -16.24
CA ASN A 113 15.25 -12.19 -17.37
C ASN A 113 15.61 -10.79 -17.90
N THR A 114 14.62 -9.90 -18.00
CA THR A 114 14.85 -8.51 -18.40
C THR A 114 15.65 -7.76 -17.34
N LEU A 115 15.26 -7.88 -16.06
CA LEU A 115 15.93 -7.21 -14.93
C LEU A 115 17.43 -7.51 -14.90
N GLU A 116 17.86 -8.75 -15.15
CA GLU A 116 19.29 -9.10 -15.23
C GLU A 116 20.05 -8.28 -16.27
N SER A 117 19.46 -8.06 -17.44
CA SER A 117 20.09 -7.35 -18.56
C SER A 117 20.07 -5.82 -18.42
N MET A 118 19.16 -5.28 -17.61
CA MET A 118 18.99 -3.84 -17.44
C MET A 118 20.24 -3.19 -16.82
N LYS A 119 20.55 -1.97 -17.26
CA LYS A 119 21.66 -1.21 -16.68
C LYS A 119 21.33 -0.82 -15.22
N LYS A 120 22.30 -1.01 -14.33
CA LYS A 120 22.21 -0.76 -12.87
C LYS A 120 23.36 0.14 -12.40
N TRP A 121 23.25 0.66 -11.19
CA TRP A 121 24.28 1.41 -10.46
C TRP A 121 24.44 0.76 -9.09
N ASN A 122 25.59 0.14 -8.81
CA ASN A 122 25.81 -0.64 -7.57
C ASN A 122 24.70 -1.67 -7.29
N GLY A 123 24.25 -2.35 -8.35
CA GLY A 123 23.11 -3.28 -8.32
C GLY A 123 21.74 -2.63 -8.20
N LEU A 124 21.65 -1.37 -7.77
CA LEU A 124 20.40 -0.60 -7.76
C LEU A 124 19.97 -0.19 -9.17
N PHE A 125 18.67 -0.09 -9.38
CA PHE A 125 18.04 0.27 -10.62
C PHE A 125 17.82 1.78 -10.71
N TYR A 126 17.87 2.30 -11.93
CA TYR A 126 17.54 3.69 -12.25
C TYR A 126 16.02 3.89 -12.17
N ASN A 127 15.59 5.14 -12.00
CA ASN A 127 14.17 5.42 -11.82
C ASN A 127 13.29 5.07 -13.02
N TRP A 128 13.82 5.13 -14.24
CA TRP A 128 13.02 5.03 -15.46
C TRP A 128 13.67 4.19 -16.56
N TYR A 129 12.90 3.24 -17.09
CA TYR A 129 13.27 2.39 -18.23
C TYR A 129 12.13 2.32 -19.25
N TYR A 130 12.45 2.20 -20.54
CA TYR A 130 11.43 1.90 -21.55
C TYR A 130 10.98 0.45 -21.43
N THR A 131 9.68 0.22 -21.49
CA THR A 131 9.11 -1.13 -21.29
C THR A 131 9.40 -2.06 -22.45
N LYS A 132 9.54 -1.53 -23.66
CA LYS A 132 9.77 -2.29 -24.88
C LYS A 132 11.07 -3.13 -24.87
N ASP A 133 12.12 -2.64 -24.21
CA ASP A 133 13.44 -3.27 -24.28
C ASP A 133 14.27 -3.17 -22.99
N GLY A 134 13.74 -2.56 -21.92
CA GLY A 134 14.47 -2.36 -20.66
C GLY A 134 15.64 -1.37 -20.77
N SER A 135 15.72 -0.58 -21.85
CA SER A 135 16.73 0.46 -21.99
C SER A 135 16.41 1.67 -21.09
N LEU A 136 17.44 2.40 -20.68
CA LEU A 136 17.28 3.56 -19.81
C LEU A 136 16.53 4.70 -20.50
N LYS A 137 15.50 5.22 -19.85
CA LYS A 137 14.89 6.48 -20.23
C LYS A 137 15.75 7.63 -19.71
N LYS A 138 16.26 8.48 -20.61
CA LYS A 138 17.21 9.56 -20.25
C LYS A 138 16.63 10.96 -20.31
N ASP A 139 15.45 11.12 -20.91
CA ASP A 139 14.87 12.44 -21.22
C ASP A 139 14.56 13.29 -19.98
N TRP A 140 14.45 12.66 -18.80
CA TRP A 140 14.06 13.30 -17.54
C TRP A 140 15.20 13.36 -16.52
N GLY A 141 16.43 13.15 -16.99
CA GLY A 141 17.56 12.90 -16.10
C GLY A 141 17.56 11.46 -15.58
N GLN A 142 18.63 11.12 -14.88
CA GLN A 142 18.85 9.77 -14.36
C GLN A 142 19.06 9.87 -12.85
N PHE A 143 18.30 9.07 -12.12
CA PHE A 143 18.28 9.09 -10.67
C PHE A 143 18.24 7.66 -10.12
N ILE A 144 18.94 7.43 -9.01
CA ILE A 144 18.84 6.19 -8.25
C ILE A 144 18.02 6.50 -7.00
N SER A 145 16.75 6.11 -7.02
CA SER A 145 15.81 6.32 -5.92
C SER A 145 15.94 5.21 -4.88
N GLN A 146 16.14 5.59 -3.62
CA GLN A 146 16.13 4.65 -2.50
C GLN A 146 14.75 3.98 -2.36
N VAL A 147 13.70 4.77 -2.53
CA VAL A 147 12.30 4.34 -2.38
C VAL A 147 11.94 3.32 -3.44
N ASP A 148 12.19 3.63 -4.72
CA ASP A 148 11.79 2.77 -5.82
C ASP A 148 12.51 1.42 -5.78
N ASN A 149 13.81 1.45 -5.45
CA ASN A 149 14.57 0.23 -5.28
C ASN A 149 14.04 -0.60 -4.11
N GLY A 150 13.66 0.02 -2.99
CA GLY A 150 13.05 -0.69 -1.86
C GLY A 150 11.79 -1.44 -2.24
N TRP A 151 10.92 -0.82 -3.04
CA TRP A 151 9.70 -1.46 -3.52
C TRP A 151 9.95 -2.55 -4.55
N LEU A 152 11.00 -2.41 -5.39
CA LEU A 152 11.46 -3.52 -6.23
C LEU A 152 11.97 -4.69 -5.39
N SER A 153 12.80 -4.43 -4.37
CA SER A 153 13.30 -5.46 -3.45
C SER A 153 12.14 -6.16 -2.73
N ALA A 154 11.14 -5.42 -2.24
CA ALA A 154 9.95 -6.00 -1.63
C ALA A 154 9.21 -6.94 -2.59
N GLY A 155 9.01 -6.54 -3.84
CA GLY A 155 8.37 -7.37 -4.85
C GLY A 155 9.18 -8.62 -5.22
N LEU A 156 10.51 -8.51 -5.29
CA LEU A 156 11.41 -9.64 -5.53
C LEU A 156 11.37 -10.64 -4.37
N ILE A 157 11.43 -10.16 -3.12
CA ILE A 157 11.35 -11.00 -1.92
C ILE A 157 10.01 -11.76 -1.91
N VAL A 158 8.89 -11.04 -2.09
CA VAL A 158 7.56 -11.67 -2.13
C VAL A 158 7.48 -12.73 -3.23
N ALA A 159 7.94 -12.42 -4.44
CA ALA A 159 7.89 -13.37 -5.55
C ALA A 159 8.78 -14.60 -5.31
N GLY A 160 9.97 -14.41 -4.73
CA GLY A 160 10.89 -15.48 -4.39
C GLY A 160 10.38 -16.38 -3.28
N GLN A 161 9.65 -15.84 -2.30
CA GLN A 161 9.03 -16.64 -1.23
C GLN A 161 7.72 -17.31 -1.68
N ALA A 162 6.99 -16.70 -2.61
CA ALA A 162 5.80 -17.30 -3.21
C ALA A 162 6.12 -18.50 -4.12
N TYR A 163 7.26 -18.45 -4.83
CA TYR A 163 7.62 -19.42 -5.86
C TYR A 163 9.08 -19.88 -5.71
N GLU A 164 9.26 -21.13 -5.25
CA GLU A 164 10.57 -21.78 -5.12
C GLU A 164 11.38 -21.73 -6.42
N GLU A 165 10.70 -21.85 -7.56
CA GLU A 165 11.28 -21.80 -8.90
C GLU A 165 12.02 -20.48 -9.20
N LEU A 166 11.59 -19.38 -8.57
CA LEU A 166 12.12 -18.03 -8.78
C LEU A 166 13.03 -17.56 -7.64
N ASN A 167 13.07 -18.29 -6.52
CA ASN A 167 13.73 -17.87 -5.29
C ASN A 167 15.22 -17.57 -5.49
N GLY A 168 15.95 -18.41 -6.22
CA GLY A 168 17.39 -18.21 -6.45
C GLY A 168 17.69 -16.90 -7.18
N LYS A 169 16.97 -16.63 -8.27
CA LYS A 169 17.18 -15.46 -9.13
C LYS A 169 16.71 -14.15 -8.47
N THR A 170 15.58 -14.20 -7.77
CA THR A 170 15.08 -13.06 -6.98
C THR A 170 16.04 -12.71 -5.84
N SER A 171 16.52 -13.72 -5.10
CA SER A 171 17.50 -13.53 -4.02
C SER A 171 18.81 -12.94 -4.53
N GLU A 172 19.34 -13.45 -5.65
CA GLU A 172 20.56 -12.88 -6.26
C GLU A 172 20.39 -11.41 -6.65
N LEU A 173 19.25 -11.03 -7.22
CA LEU A 173 18.97 -9.63 -7.55
C LEU A 173 18.93 -8.76 -6.27
N VAL A 174 18.23 -9.21 -5.22
CA VAL A 174 18.13 -8.46 -3.95
C VAL A 174 19.50 -8.33 -3.28
N GLU A 175 20.30 -9.39 -3.21
CA GLU A 175 21.62 -9.36 -2.58
C GLU A 175 22.59 -8.40 -3.27
N ASN A 176 22.51 -8.32 -4.61
CA ASN A 176 23.35 -7.42 -5.39
C ASN A 176 22.98 -5.93 -5.23
N MET A 177 21.78 -5.60 -4.75
CA MET A 177 21.35 -4.21 -4.51
C MET A 177 22.05 -3.65 -3.26
N ASP A 178 23.09 -2.83 -3.47
CA ASP A 178 23.90 -2.26 -2.40
C ASP A 178 23.34 -0.91 -1.92
N TYR A 179 22.49 -0.96 -0.89
CA TYR A 179 21.89 0.24 -0.31
C TYR A 179 22.88 1.07 0.51
N SER A 180 24.01 0.50 0.95
CA SER A 180 25.00 1.23 1.77
C SER A 180 25.53 2.49 1.04
N THR A 181 25.49 2.48 -0.29
CA THR A 181 25.90 3.59 -1.15
C THR A 181 24.96 4.81 -1.12
N LEU A 182 23.74 4.65 -0.61
CA LEU A 182 22.76 5.74 -0.42
C LEU A 182 22.64 6.16 1.06
N TYR A 183 23.31 5.44 1.97
CA TYR A 183 23.25 5.69 3.40
C TYR A 183 24.25 6.77 3.81
N ASP A 184 23.79 7.69 4.65
CA ASP A 184 24.65 8.69 5.29
C ASP A 184 24.96 8.22 6.73
N PRO A 185 26.17 7.72 7.02
CA PRO A 185 26.50 7.22 8.35
C PRO A 185 26.69 8.32 9.39
N GLU A 186 26.95 9.58 8.97
CA GLU A 186 27.12 10.70 9.90
C GLU A 186 25.77 11.08 10.52
N VAL A 187 24.73 11.17 9.68
CA VAL A 187 23.35 11.39 10.14
C VAL A 187 22.72 10.09 10.64
N GLY A 188 23.07 8.97 10.01
CA GLY A 188 22.50 7.65 10.20
C GLY A 188 21.13 7.45 9.55
N GLN A 189 20.89 8.16 8.44
CA GLN A 189 19.67 8.13 7.64
C GLN A 189 20.01 7.91 6.17
N PHE A 190 19.03 7.49 5.37
CA PHE A 190 19.18 7.46 3.92
C PHE A 190 19.09 8.86 3.32
N ARG A 191 19.93 9.12 2.32
CA ARG A 191 19.70 10.22 1.38
C ARG A 191 18.49 9.89 0.50
N GLY A 192 17.88 10.90 -0.08
CA GLY A 192 16.77 10.72 -1.04
C GLY A 192 17.15 9.83 -2.26
N GLY A 193 18.43 9.79 -2.58
CA GLY A 193 18.98 9.02 -3.69
C GLY A 193 20.23 9.65 -4.29
N TYR A 194 20.63 9.18 -5.47
CA TYR A 194 21.80 9.64 -6.22
C TYR A 194 21.40 10.30 -7.54
N ASP A 195 21.78 11.57 -7.71
CA ASP A 195 21.64 12.29 -8.99
C ASP A 195 22.84 11.99 -9.87
N VAL A 196 22.59 11.29 -10.98
CA VAL A 196 23.63 10.81 -11.89
C VAL A 196 24.24 11.96 -12.70
N ALA A 197 23.46 12.99 -13.03
CA ALA A 197 23.96 14.13 -13.80
C ALA A 197 24.86 15.02 -12.94
N GLN A 198 24.52 15.19 -11.67
CA GLN A 198 25.32 15.95 -10.71
C GLN A 198 26.47 15.13 -10.11
N GLY A 199 26.39 13.80 -10.21
CA GLY A 199 27.40 12.89 -9.66
C GLY A 199 27.42 12.86 -8.13
N LYS A 200 26.33 13.26 -7.46
CA LYS A 200 26.25 13.37 -6.00
C LYS A 200 24.96 12.80 -5.42
N LEU A 201 25.00 12.44 -4.15
CA LEU A 201 23.80 12.17 -3.37
C LEU A 201 22.99 13.45 -3.20
N THR A 202 21.69 13.29 -3.02
CA THR A 202 20.76 14.39 -2.70
C THR A 202 21.14 15.07 -1.38
N ASP A 203 20.86 16.36 -1.28
CA ASP A 203 21.20 17.15 -0.09
C ASP A 203 20.25 16.88 1.09
N HIS A 204 19.06 16.31 0.83
CA HIS A 204 18.05 15.93 1.82
C HIS A 204 18.12 14.44 2.20
N HIS A 205 17.48 14.10 3.31
CA HIS A 205 17.33 12.73 3.83
C HIS A 205 15.87 12.32 3.86
N TYR A 206 15.62 11.02 3.69
CA TYR A 206 14.33 10.42 4.07
C TYR A 206 14.35 10.14 5.57
N GLY A 207 14.11 11.20 6.34
CA GLY A 207 14.24 11.21 7.79
C GLY A 207 12.94 10.92 8.55
N LEU A 208 11.76 11.13 7.96
CA LEU A 208 10.49 10.88 8.67
C LEU A 208 10.11 9.40 8.66
N LEU A 209 9.85 8.84 9.84
CA LEU A 209 9.47 7.44 9.98
C LEU A 209 8.15 7.14 9.28
N TYR A 210 7.11 7.97 9.48
CA TYR A 210 5.75 7.65 9.03
C TYR A 210 5.50 8.02 7.55
N THR A 211 6.42 7.60 6.68
CA THR A 211 6.36 7.75 5.22
C THR A 211 6.70 6.44 4.50
N GLU A 212 6.42 6.33 3.20
CA GLU A 212 6.64 5.12 2.41
C GLU A 212 8.10 4.66 2.24
N PRO A 213 9.14 5.53 2.29
CA PRO A 213 10.55 5.11 2.16
C PRO A 213 10.98 4.12 3.25
N ARG A 214 10.23 4.01 4.35
CA ARG A 214 10.59 3.13 5.47
C ARG A 214 10.67 1.65 5.09
N VAL A 215 10.02 1.21 4.01
CA VAL A 215 10.16 -0.18 3.51
C VAL A 215 11.59 -0.45 3.08
N ALA A 216 12.21 0.48 2.34
CA ALA A 216 13.61 0.38 1.95
C ALA A 216 14.51 0.37 3.19
N SER A 217 14.24 1.22 4.18
CA SER A 217 14.95 1.21 5.47
C SER A 217 14.87 -0.14 6.20
N TYR A 218 13.67 -0.71 6.29
CA TYR A 218 13.42 -2.00 6.92
C TYR A 218 14.19 -3.13 6.20
N ILE A 219 14.11 -3.17 4.86
CA ILE A 219 14.82 -4.13 4.02
C ILE A 219 16.33 -4.00 4.20
N SER A 220 16.89 -2.80 4.15
CA SER A 220 18.33 -2.58 4.28
C SER A 220 18.87 -3.02 5.64
N ILE A 221 18.09 -2.86 6.72
CA ILE A 221 18.45 -3.38 8.05
C ILE A 221 18.43 -4.92 8.04
N GLY A 222 17.38 -5.53 7.49
CA GLY A 222 17.26 -7.00 7.42
C GLY A 222 18.32 -7.67 6.57
N LYS A 223 18.71 -7.00 5.47
CA LYS A 223 19.83 -7.38 4.60
C LYS A 223 21.18 -7.18 5.29
N GLY A 224 21.29 -6.19 6.18
CA GLY A 224 22.53 -5.85 6.88
C GLY A 224 23.37 -4.80 6.16
N ASP A 225 22.80 -4.10 5.18
CA ASP A 225 23.46 -2.99 4.47
C ASP A 225 23.63 -1.76 5.36
N VAL A 226 22.72 -1.58 6.34
CA VAL A 226 22.72 -0.47 7.29
C VAL A 226 22.49 -0.96 8.72
N PRO A 227 23.00 -0.23 9.73
CA PRO A 227 22.83 -0.62 11.14
C PRO A 227 21.38 -0.46 11.61
N LYS A 228 20.95 -1.25 12.60
CA LYS A 228 19.58 -1.21 13.15
C LYS A 228 19.20 0.16 13.72
N GLU A 229 20.18 0.90 14.23
CA GLU A 229 20.04 2.24 14.79
C GLU A 229 19.49 3.24 13.77
N HIS A 230 19.59 2.93 12.47
CA HIS A 230 18.93 3.69 11.42
C HIS A 230 17.42 3.85 11.67
N TRP A 231 16.74 2.81 12.16
CA TRP A 231 15.30 2.84 12.42
C TRP A 231 14.92 3.85 13.50
N TRP A 232 15.74 3.94 14.55
CA TRP A 232 15.56 4.85 15.67
C TRP A 232 15.96 6.29 15.34
N LYS A 233 16.84 6.47 14.34
CA LYS A 233 17.24 7.77 13.84
C LYS A 233 16.24 8.41 12.89
N MET A 234 15.23 7.68 12.41
CA MET A 234 14.12 8.31 11.70
C MET A 234 13.24 9.07 12.70
N GLU A 235 12.80 10.25 12.36
CA GLU A 235 12.03 11.13 13.21
C GLU A 235 10.54 10.75 13.20
N ARG A 236 9.92 10.74 14.38
CA ARG A 236 8.46 10.55 14.49
C ARG A 236 7.75 11.87 14.19
N THR A 237 8.33 13.00 14.61
CA THR A 237 7.92 14.36 14.22
C THR A 237 9.15 15.20 13.93
N ILE A 238 8.98 16.26 13.13
CA ILE A 238 10.05 17.24 12.93
C ILE A 238 10.37 18.01 14.23
N PRO A 239 11.62 18.46 14.46
CA PRO A 239 11.98 19.15 15.69
C PRO A 239 11.09 20.36 16.00
N ALA A 240 10.77 20.56 17.28
CA ALA A 240 9.84 21.61 17.73
C ALA A 240 10.31 23.03 17.41
N GLU A 241 11.62 23.24 17.26
CA GLU A 241 12.24 24.50 16.85
C GLU A 241 11.97 24.89 15.39
N TRP A 242 11.48 23.97 14.54
CA TRP A 242 11.17 24.25 13.14
C TRP A 242 9.70 24.67 13.01
N ASP A 243 9.44 25.97 13.11
CA ASP A 243 8.09 26.56 13.20
C ASP A 243 7.28 26.59 11.89
N TRP A 244 7.83 26.09 10.78
CA TRP A 244 7.14 25.98 9.49
C TRP A 244 6.17 24.80 9.42
N GLN A 245 6.27 23.86 10.35
CA GLN A 245 5.43 22.66 10.40
C GLN A 245 3.98 22.99 10.82
N SER A 246 3.04 22.08 10.53
CA SER A 246 1.61 22.32 10.71
C SER A 246 1.19 22.56 12.17
N GLN A 247 1.89 21.94 13.12
CA GLN A 247 1.75 22.18 14.56
C GLN A 247 3.04 21.81 15.30
N ILE A 248 3.28 22.45 16.43
CA ILE A 248 4.43 22.10 17.28
C ILE A 248 4.16 20.74 17.96
N PRO A 249 5.06 19.76 17.84
CA PRO A 249 4.84 18.42 18.38
C PRO A 249 4.91 18.41 19.90
N GLU A 250 4.03 17.61 20.50
CA GLU A 250 4.12 17.21 21.90
C GLU A 250 4.76 15.82 21.99
N GLY A 251 5.42 15.49 23.10
CA GLY A 251 6.08 14.19 23.23
C GLY A 251 7.07 14.13 24.38
N GLU A 252 7.77 13.01 24.44
CA GLU A 252 8.82 12.76 25.41
C GLU A 252 9.98 11.98 24.76
N TYR A 253 11.15 12.04 25.38
CA TYR A 253 12.29 11.25 24.93
C TYR A 253 12.21 9.82 25.50
N ALA A 254 12.45 8.85 24.64
CA ALA A 254 12.63 7.44 24.96
C ALA A 254 14.01 6.97 24.49
N GLU A 255 14.47 5.85 25.03
CA GLU A 255 15.77 5.26 24.68
C GLU A 255 15.57 3.89 24.03
N TYR A 256 16.00 3.75 22.78
CA TYR A 256 15.93 2.50 22.01
C TYR A 256 17.32 2.10 21.53
N ASP A 257 17.83 0.97 22.02
CA ASP A 257 19.14 0.43 21.60
C ASP A 257 20.30 1.43 21.75
N GLY A 258 20.22 2.35 22.72
CA GLY A 258 21.23 3.39 22.94
C GLY A 258 21.08 4.62 22.04
N VAL A 259 19.95 4.73 21.31
CA VAL A 259 19.54 5.93 20.58
C VAL A 259 18.43 6.63 21.35
N SER A 260 18.64 7.92 21.62
CA SER A 260 17.60 8.79 22.17
C SER A 260 16.63 9.18 21.06
N VAL A 261 15.36 8.84 21.23
CA VAL A 261 14.28 9.07 20.26
C VAL A 261 13.28 10.02 20.87
N TYR A 262 12.96 11.10 20.17
CA TYR A 262 11.82 11.94 20.55
C TYR A 262 10.54 11.29 20.02
N GLU A 263 9.76 10.69 20.93
CA GLU A 263 8.44 10.13 20.64
C GLU A 263 7.42 11.26 20.52
N GLY A 264 7.57 12.07 19.47
CA GLY A 264 6.70 13.18 19.16
C GLY A 264 5.39 12.74 18.51
N HIS A 265 4.33 13.49 18.78
CA HIS A 265 3.03 13.33 18.14
C HIS A 265 2.36 14.68 17.91
N TYR A 266 1.38 14.63 17.01
CA TYR A 266 0.43 15.68 16.69
C TYR A 266 -0.95 15.32 17.22
N GLU A 267 -1.85 16.29 17.30
CA GLU A 267 -3.24 16.06 17.68
C GLU A 267 -4.20 16.66 16.63
N TYR A 268 -5.25 15.90 16.30
CA TYR A 268 -6.37 16.39 15.50
C TYR A 268 -7.67 15.83 16.05
N ASN A 269 -8.65 16.70 16.34
CA ASN A 269 -9.93 16.32 16.93
C ASN A 269 -9.80 15.48 18.22
N GLY A 270 -8.82 15.78 19.08
CA GLY A 270 -8.61 15.04 20.33
C GLY A 270 -7.94 13.68 20.17
N VAL A 271 -7.48 13.33 18.96
CA VAL A 271 -6.77 12.08 18.67
C VAL A 271 -5.31 12.38 18.40
N LYS A 272 -4.43 11.75 19.17
CA LYS A 272 -2.98 11.85 19.01
C LYS A 272 -2.48 10.91 17.91
N PHE A 273 -1.55 11.33 17.08
CA PHE A 273 -0.99 10.50 16.00
C PHE A 273 0.41 10.99 15.63
N VAL A 274 1.20 10.11 15.02
CA VAL A 274 2.48 10.44 14.41
C VAL A 274 2.23 10.86 12.96
N PRO A 275 2.56 12.09 12.55
CA PRO A 275 2.22 12.63 11.23
C PRO A 275 3.08 12.04 10.11
N SER A 276 2.54 11.98 8.89
CA SER A 276 3.36 11.77 7.70
C SER A 276 3.94 13.12 7.21
N TRP A 277 4.59 13.13 6.04
CA TRP A 277 5.03 14.39 5.43
C TRP A 277 3.83 15.24 5.01
N GLY A 278 3.06 14.80 4.00
CA GLY A 278 1.92 15.56 3.48
C GLY A 278 0.57 15.28 4.13
N GLY A 279 0.41 14.19 4.88
CA GLY A 279 -0.86 13.72 5.44
C GLY A 279 -1.64 12.78 4.50
N SER A 280 -0.97 12.19 3.51
CA SER A 280 -1.59 11.29 2.55
C SER A 280 -1.73 9.86 3.07
N MET A 281 -2.65 9.09 2.50
CA MET A 281 -2.81 7.66 2.83
C MET A 281 -1.66 6.80 2.32
N PHE A 282 -1.08 7.13 1.17
CA PHE A 282 0.05 6.40 0.58
C PHE A 282 1.27 6.39 1.49
N GLU A 283 1.72 7.56 1.95
CA GLU A 283 2.89 7.71 2.83
C GLU A 283 2.76 6.83 4.10
N GLY A 284 1.57 6.85 4.70
CA GLY A 284 1.30 6.16 5.94
C GLY A 284 1.06 4.65 5.77
N LEU A 285 0.30 4.22 4.77
CA LEU A 285 -0.24 2.86 4.74
C LEU A 285 0.31 1.96 3.65
N MET A 286 0.99 2.50 2.62
CA MET A 286 1.59 1.65 1.60
C MET A 286 2.57 0.62 2.23
N PRO A 287 3.45 0.98 3.19
CA PRO A 287 4.34 0.00 3.83
C PRO A 287 3.62 -1.19 4.47
N GLY A 288 2.41 -0.98 5.01
CA GLY A 288 1.58 -2.02 5.63
C GLY A 288 1.06 -3.09 4.65
N ILE A 289 1.30 -2.95 3.34
CA ILE A 289 1.00 -4.01 2.37
C ILE A 289 2.05 -5.13 2.37
N VAL A 290 3.27 -4.86 2.86
CA VAL A 290 4.37 -5.85 3.00
C VAL A 290 4.87 -6.00 4.44
N LEU A 291 4.81 -4.93 5.25
CA LEU A 291 5.24 -4.97 6.65
C LEU A 291 4.08 -5.35 7.59
N LYS A 292 4.36 -6.21 8.58
CA LYS A 292 3.41 -6.64 9.64
C LYS A 292 3.19 -5.58 10.72
N GLU A 293 3.00 -4.32 10.33
CA GLU A 293 2.84 -3.18 11.25
C GLU A 293 1.60 -3.32 12.13
N LYS A 294 0.50 -3.84 11.59
CA LYS A 294 -0.75 -4.05 12.32
C LYS A 294 -0.60 -5.15 13.38
N GLU A 295 0.09 -6.23 13.03
CA GLU A 295 0.22 -7.42 13.86
C GLU A 295 1.27 -7.25 14.96
N LEU A 296 2.40 -6.60 14.63
CA LEU A 296 3.56 -6.45 15.51
C LEU A 296 3.59 -5.07 16.20
N GLY A 297 3.36 -3.99 15.45
CA GLY A 297 3.40 -2.60 15.92
C GLY A 297 2.13 -2.12 16.59
N LYS A 298 1.50 -2.93 17.43
CA LYS A 298 0.18 -2.66 18.05
C LYS A 298 0.11 -1.39 18.90
N GLN A 299 1.26 -0.95 19.43
CA GLN A 299 1.40 0.27 20.23
C GLN A 299 2.17 1.38 19.48
N ALA A 300 2.45 1.18 18.19
CA ALA A 300 3.23 2.12 17.37
C ALA A 300 2.58 2.25 15.99
N LEU A 301 3.28 1.84 14.92
CA LEU A 301 2.82 1.97 13.53
C LEU A 301 1.44 1.36 13.28
N GLY A 302 1.11 0.21 13.86
CA GLY A 302 -0.21 -0.41 13.73
C GLY A 302 -1.34 0.43 14.34
N LEU A 303 -1.12 1.01 15.53
CA LEU A 303 -2.05 1.97 16.15
C LEU A 303 -2.14 3.26 15.33
N ASN A 304 -1.00 3.77 14.87
CA ASN A 304 -0.96 4.99 14.10
C ASN A 304 -1.66 4.84 12.75
N ASN A 305 -1.49 3.71 12.07
CA ASN A 305 -2.18 3.35 10.84
C ASN A 305 -3.70 3.35 11.04
N GLN A 306 -4.19 2.75 12.13
CA GLN A 306 -5.61 2.79 12.46
C GLN A 306 -6.09 4.23 12.63
N ARG A 307 -5.38 5.05 13.41
CA ARG A 307 -5.75 6.45 13.65
C ARG A 307 -5.68 7.31 12.38
N HIS A 308 -4.70 7.07 11.51
CA HIS A 308 -4.57 7.77 10.23
C HIS A 308 -5.78 7.53 9.33
N VAL A 309 -6.27 6.28 9.27
CA VAL A 309 -7.53 5.93 8.57
C VAL A 309 -8.72 6.65 9.19
N GLU A 310 -8.87 6.57 10.51
CA GLU A 310 -9.98 7.19 11.24
C GLU A 310 -10.00 8.71 11.02
N LEU A 311 -8.84 9.36 11.07
CA LEU A 311 -8.71 10.80 10.91
C LEU A 311 -8.86 11.25 9.44
N GLN A 312 -8.45 10.45 8.45
CA GLN A 312 -8.75 10.70 7.04
C GLN A 312 -10.27 10.68 6.77
N ILE A 313 -10.98 9.71 7.36
CA ILE A 313 -12.44 9.64 7.31
C ILE A 313 -13.06 10.84 8.02
N GLN A 314 -12.55 11.21 9.20
CA GLN A 314 -13.06 12.35 9.96
C GLN A 314 -12.82 13.68 9.23
N TYR A 315 -11.66 13.86 8.63
CA TYR A 315 -11.33 15.04 7.83
C TYR A 315 -12.32 15.25 6.68
N ALA A 316 -12.67 14.19 5.94
CA ALA A 316 -13.69 14.28 4.90
C ALA A 316 -15.06 14.69 5.46
N LYS A 317 -15.44 14.20 6.65
CA LYS A 317 -16.69 14.61 7.33
C LYS A 317 -16.66 16.07 7.74
N ASP A 318 -15.55 16.53 8.31
CA ASP A 318 -15.37 17.93 8.75
C ASP A 318 -15.45 18.89 7.56
N LYS A 319 -14.93 18.48 6.39
CA LYS A 319 -15.04 19.21 5.12
C LYS A 319 -16.41 19.08 4.44
N GLY A 320 -17.28 18.19 4.92
CA GLY A 320 -18.58 17.90 4.29
C GLY A 320 -18.48 17.13 2.97
N TYR A 321 -17.37 16.45 2.71
CA TYR A 321 -17.18 15.67 1.51
C TYR A 321 -17.91 14.32 1.59
N LYS A 322 -18.48 13.90 0.46
CA LYS A 322 -19.23 12.63 0.35
C LYS A 322 -18.33 11.39 0.32
N ALA A 323 -17.05 11.54 0.01
CA ALA A 323 -16.07 10.47 -0.08
C ALA A 323 -14.73 10.91 0.55
N TRP A 324 -13.92 9.93 0.93
CA TRP A 324 -12.59 10.11 1.54
C TRP A 324 -11.53 9.29 0.80
N GLY A 325 -10.26 9.42 1.21
CA GLY A 325 -9.12 8.73 0.60
C GLY A 325 -8.19 9.71 -0.09
N PHE A 326 -7.57 10.62 0.66
CA PHE A 326 -6.67 11.62 0.11
C PHE A 326 -5.27 11.05 0.00
N SER A 327 -4.77 11.00 -1.23
CA SER A 327 -3.43 10.51 -1.54
C SER A 327 -2.98 11.05 -2.90
N PRO A 328 -1.66 11.21 -3.15
CA PRO A 328 -1.14 11.53 -4.47
C PRO A 328 -1.74 10.63 -5.55
N ALA A 329 -2.13 11.26 -6.66
CA ALA A 329 -2.88 10.64 -7.73
C ALA A 329 -2.81 11.48 -9.01
N ALA A 330 -3.18 10.89 -10.14
CA ALA A 330 -3.40 11.59 -11.38
C ALA A 330 -4.48 12.66 -11.24
N THR A 331 -4.27 13.77 -11.94
CA THR A 331 -5.29 14.74 -12.34
C THR A 331 -5.65 14.51 -13.81
N PRO A 332 -6.70 15.13 -14.37
CA PRO A 332 -7.02 14.95 -15.79
C PRO A 332 -5.82 15.15 -16.74
N ASP A 333 -4.99 16.15 -16.44
CA ASP A 333 -3.88 16.58 -17.32
C ASP A 333 -2.49 16.32 -16.73
N GLY A 334 -2.38 15.66 -15.57
CA GLY A 334 -1.08 15.43 -14.93
C GLY A 334 -1.17 14.64 -13.64
N TYR A 335 -0.44 15.11 -12.63
CA TYR A 335 -0.30 14.48 -11.32
C TYR A 335 -0.29 15.56 -10.23
N SER A 336 -0.83 15.25 -9.06
CA SER A 336 -0.79 16.14 -7.89
C SER A 336 -0.84 15.33 -6.61
N GLU A 337 -0.31 15.92 -5.56
CA GLU A 337 -0.38 15.39 -4.22
C GLU A 337 -1.65 15.87 -3.51
N PHE A 338 -2.32 14.95 -2.83
CA PHE A 338 -3.56 15.19 -2.08
C PHE A 338 -3.43 14.59 -0.69
N ALA A 339 -3.96 15.28 0.33
CA ALA A 339 -3.89 14.82 1.71
C ALA A 339 -5.04 15.32 2.59
N ALA A 340 -5.23 14.62 3.71
CA ALA A 340 -5.87 15.19 4.88
C ALA A 340 -4.83 16.05 5.61
N THR A 341 -4.79 17.35 5.29
CA THR A 341 -3.68 18.24 5.67
C THR A 341 -3.33 18.30 7.16
N PRO A 342 -4.27 18.16 8.14
CA PRO A 342 -3.90 18.09 9.55
C PRO A 342 -2.98 16.92 9.90
N LEU A 343 -2.96 15.87 9.07
CA LEU A 343 -2.17 14.65 9.31
C LEU A 343 -0.75 14.71 8.77
N GLY A 344 -0.40 15.81 8.11
CA GLY A 344 0.93 16.05 7.57
C GLY A 344 1.73 17.02 8.44
N THR A 345 3.05 16.85 8.40
CA THR A 345 4.01 17.81 8.94
C THR A 345 4.06 19.08 8.10
N SER A 346 4.18 18.94 6.79
CA SER A 346 4.03 19.97 5.76
C SER A 346 4.19 19.27 4.42
N GLY A 347 3.46 19.67 3.38
CA GLY A 347 3.79 19.16 2.05
C GLY A 347 2.74 19.39 0.99
N TYR A 348 1.47 19.10 1.28
CA TYR A 348 0.44 19.07 0.23
C TYR A 348 -0.62 20.15 0.43
N ALA A 349 -1.14 20.62 -0.70
CA ALA A 349 -2.23 21.59 -0.70
C ALA A 349 -3.54 20.93 -0.27
N ASP A 350 -4.34 21.68 0.50
CA ASP A 350 -5.70 21.28 0.84
C ASP A 350 -6.59 21.34 -0.41
N LYS A 351 -6.84 20.17 -1.00
CA LYS A 351 -7.64 19.99 -2.22
C LYS A 351 -8.67 18.88 -2.00
N SER A 352 -9.77 18.96 -2.74
CA SER A 352 -10.92 18.07 -2.61
C SER A 352 -10.88 16.81 -3.49
N THR A 353 -9.73 16.46 -4.04
CA THR A 353 -9.57 15.23 -4.84
C THR A 353 -9.23 14.05 -3.94
N VAL A 354 -9.96 12.95 -4.14
CA VAL A 354 -9.72 11.66 -3.49
C VAL A 354 -9.38 10.60 -4.53
N THR A 355 -8.71 9.56 -4.10
CA THR A 355 -8.34 8.40 -4.93
C THR A 355 -8.86 7.10 -4.32
N PRO A 356 -9.42 6.18 -5.14
CA PRO A 356 -9.86 4.88 -4.68
C PRO A 356 -8.76 4.03 -4.03
N HIS A 357 -7.49 4.05 -4.48
CA HIS A 357 -6.44 3.18 -3.90
C HIS A 357 -6.22 3.44 -2.41
N ALA A 358 -6.37 4.69 -1.98
CA ALA A 358 -6.31 5.07 -0.57
C ALA A 358 -7.38 4.36 0.28
N SER A 359 -8.57 4.12 -0.28
CA SER A 359 -9.60 3.32 0.40
C SER A 359 -9.19 1.85 0.53
N PHE A 360 -8.52 1.29 -0.48
CA PHE A 360 -8.09 -0.11 -0.44
C PHE A 360 -6.97 -0.33 0.58
N LEU A 361 -6.03 0.61 0.73
CA LEU A 361 -5.01 0.57 1.79
C LEU A 361 -5.60 0.51 3.21
N ALA A 362 -6.82 1.02 3.40
CA ALA A 362 -7.53 1.01 4.68
C ALA A 362 -8.30 -0.28 4.99
N LEU A 363 -8.32 -1.27 4.09
CA LEU A 363 -9.17 -2.47 4.23
C LEU A 363 -8.94 -3.22 5.55
N ASP A 364 -7.70 -3.31 6.01
CA ASP A 364 -7.35 -4.02 7.24
C ASP A 364 -7.80 -3.27 8.51
N TYR A 365 -8.12 -1.98 8.43
CA TYR A 365 -8.45 -1.14 9.58
C TYR A 365 -9.93 -0.75 9.62
N ALA A 366 -10.54 -0.47 8.47
CA ALA A 366 -11.92 0.03 8.41
C ALA A 366 -12.75 -0.57 7.24
N PRO A 367 -12.89 -1.91 7.13
CA PRO A 367 -13.47 -2.57 5.95
C PRO A 367 -14.91 -2.13 5.65
N GLU A 368 -15.73 -1.86 6.68
CA GLU A 368 -17.10 -1.37 6.49
C GLU A 368 -17.16 0.07 5.97
N GLU A 369 -16.22 0.93 6.38
CA GLU A 369 -16.13 2.30 5.85
C GLU A 369 -15.58 2.30 4.43
N VAL A 370 -14.63 1.41 4.12
CA VAL A 370 -14.16 1.18 2.75
C VAL A 370 -15.32 0.74 1.87
N ARG A 371 -16.11 -0.25 2.29
CA ARG A 371 -17.29 -0.72 1.55
C ARG A 371 -18.27 0.42 1.22
N LYS A 372 -18.55 1.29 2.18
CA LYS A 372 -19.42 2.46 1.97
C LYS A 372 -18.79 3.45 0.99
N ASN A 373 -17.50 3.75 1.15
CA ASN A 373 -16.80 4.70 0.31
C ASN A 373 -16.71 4.23 -1.15
N LEU A 374 -16.39 2.94 -1.38
CA LEU A 374 -16.36 2.35 -2.72
C LEU A 374 -17.72 2.45 -3.43
N LYS A 375 -18.83 2.33 -2.70
CA LYS A 375 -20.16 2.55 -3.25
C LYS A 375 -20.38 4.00 -3.68
N VAL A 376 -19.92 4.97 -2.88
CA VAL A 376 -20.00 6.40 -3.24
C VAL A 376 -19.14 6.68 -4.47
N LEU A 377 -17.89 6.21 -4.47
CA LEU A 377 -16.95 6.40 -5.58
C LEU A 377 -17.51 5.80 -6.89
N LYS A 378 -18.04 4.58 -6.86
CA LYS A 378 -18.74 3.99 -8.03
C LYS A 378 -19.92 4.84 -8.50
N GLY A 379 -20.67 5.43 -7.58
CA GLY A 379 -21.77 6.36 -7.89
C GLY A 379 -21.31 7.72 -8.44
N MET A 380 -20.01 7.99 -8.47
CA MET A 380 -19.38 9.15 -9.10
C MET A 380 -18.72 8.78 -10.43
N ASP A 381 -19.14 7.68 -11.06
CA ASP A 381 -18.66 7.23 -12.38
C ASP A 381 -17.14 6.95 -12.46
N THR A 382 -16.51 6.64 -11.33
CA THR A 382 -15.07 6.36 -11.27
C THR A 382 -14.71 4.91 -11.57
N TYR A 383 -15.62 4.08 -12.08
CA TYR A 383 -15.37 2.65 -12.32
C TYR A 383 -15.40 2.30 -13.81
N GLY A 384 -14.21 2.09 -14.40
CA GLY A 384 -14.00 1.85 -15.83
C GLY A 384 -13.49 0.44 -16.16
N LYS A 385 -12.73 0.31 -17.26
CA LYS A 385 -12.29 -0.98 -17.84
C LYS A 385 -11.45 -1.81 -16.86
N TYR A 386 -10.54 -1.18 -16.13
CA TYR A 386 -9.58 -1.86 -15.25
C TYR A 386 -9.92 -1.67 -13.77
N GLY A 387 -11.20 -1.59 -13.43
CA GLY A 387 -11.62 -1.25 -12.07
C GLY A 387 -11.75 0.26 -11.92
N PHE A 388 -11.28 0.80 -10.80
CA PHE A 388 -11.40 2.22 -10.50
C PHE A 388 -10.43 3.06 -11.34
N TYR A 389 -10.90 4.16 -11.90
CA TYR A 389 -10.06 5.26 -12.36
C TYR A 389 -9.35 5.90 -11.18
N ASP A 390 -8.27 6.59 -11.50
CA ASP A 390 -7.30 7.00 -10.50
C ASP A 390 -7.79 8.00 -9.47
N SER A 391 -8.55 9.03 -9.87
CA SER A 391 -9.01 10.03 -8.91
C SER A 391 -10.30 10.71 -9.32
N VAL A 392 -10.95 11.35 -8.34
CA VAL A 392 -12.10 12.21 -8.55
C VAL A 392 -12.08 13.39 -7.58
N ASN A 393 -12.36 14.58 -8.10
CA ASN A 393 -12.65 15.74 -7.26
C ASN A 393 -14.07 15.62 -6.70
N VAL A 394 -14.21 15.56 -5.37
CA VAL A 394 -15.50 15.26 -4.73
C VAL A 394 -16.49 16.43 -4.75
N GLU A 395 -16.01 17.65 -5.02
CA GLU A 395 -16.83 18.85 -5.14
C GLU A 395 -17.27 19.10 -6.59
N THR A 396 -16.35 19.03 -7.55
CA THR A 396 -16.64 19.32 -8.97
C THR A 396 -17.12 18.10 -9.74
N GLY A 397 -16.81 16.89 -9.27
CA GLY A 397 -17.07 15.64 -9.98
C GLY A 397 -16.10 15.36 -11.13
N GLU A 398 -15.04 16.16 -11.27
CA GLU A 398 -14.00 15.95 -12.28
C GLU A 398 -13.21 14.66 -12.01
N ILE A 399 -13.10 13.78 -13.01
CA ILE A 399 -12.46 12.46 -12.89
C ILE A 399 -11.17 12.46 -13.70
N ALA A 400 -10.06 12.06 -13.07
CA ALA A 400 -8.87 11.68 -13.80
C ALA A 400 -9.08 10.27 -14.37
N LYS A 401 -9.47 10.16 -15.65
CA LYS A 401 -9.62 8.86 -16.32
C LYS A 401 -8.26 8.27 -16.67
N ALA A 402 -7.49 7.94 -15.65
CA ALA A 402 -6.18 7.32 -15.71
C ALA A 402 -6.18 6.01 -14.92
N TYR A 403 -5.20 5.17 -15.19
CA TYR A 403 -4.82 4.01 -14.39
C TYR A 403 -3.30 4.04 -14.25
N LEU A 404 -2.79 4.08 -13.02
CA LEU A 404 -1.36 4.03 -12.72
C LEU A 404 -1.00 2.63 -12.26
N ALA A 405 0.12 2.07 -12.74
CA ALA A 405 0.55 0.74 -12.33
C ALA A 405 0.76 0.64 -10.82
N LEU A 406 1.29 1.67 -10.19
CA LEU A 406 1.44 1.76 -8.73
C LEU A 406 0.10 1.65 -8.00
N ASP A 407 -0.86 2.49 -8.37
CA ASP A 407 -2.15 2.60 -7.68
C ASP A 407 -3.02 1.34 -7.89
N GLN A 408 -3.02 0.80 -9.10
CA GLN A 408 -3.62 -0.50 -9.40
C GLN A 408 -2.97 -1.63 -8.60
N GLY A 409 -1.67 -1.56 -8.39
CA GLY A 409 -0.92 -2.53 -7.58
C GLY A 409 -1.32 -2.47 -6.12
N MET A 410 -1.43 -1.26 -5.56
CA MET A 410 -1.86 -1.09 -4.17
C MET A 410 -3.27 -1.65 -3.96
N ILE A 411 -4.17 -1.47 -4.93
CA ILE A 411 -5.50 -2.09 -4.92
C ILE A 411 -5.39 -3.62 -4.89
N MET A 412 -4.61 -4.21 -5.81
CA MET A 412 -4.43 -5.66 -5.92
C MET A 412 -3.90 -6.29 -4.63
N VAL A 413 -2.80 -5.75 -4.11
CA VAL A 413 -2.09 -6.28 -2.94
C VAL A 413 -2.95 -6.12 -1.68
N SER A 414 -3.60 -4.96 -1.51
CA SER A 414 -4.47 -4.73 -0.35
C SER A 414 -5.67 -5.67 -0.32
N ILE A 415 -6.29 -5.92 -1.49
CA ILE A 415 -7.39 -6.89 -1.59
C ILE A 415 -6.90 -8.30 -1.30
N ALA A 416 -5.74 -8.70 -1.84
CA ALA A 416 -5.17 -10.03 -1.59
C ALA A 416 -4.90 -10.24 -0.09
N ASN A 417 -4.22 -9.29 0.56
CA ASN A 417 -3.97 -9.34 2.00
C ASN A 417 -5.29 -9.42 2.81
N TYR A 418 -6.30 -8.62 2.47
CA TYR A 418 -7.58 -8.68 3.20
C TYR A 418 -8.33 -10.02 2.98
N LEU A 419 -8.31 -10.55 1.75
CA LEU A 419 -9.05 -11.78 1.43
C LEU A 419 -8.33 -13.06 1.85
N LYS A 420 -7.00 -13.00 2.00
CA LYS A 420 -6.10 -14.12 2.29
C LYS A 420 -5.25 -13.88 3.55
N ASP A 421 -5.81 -13.15 4.50
CA ASP A 421 -5.27 -12.98 5.86
C ASP A 421 -3.79 -12.56 5.92
N GLY A 422 -3.38 -11.63 5.05
CA GLY A 422 -2.03 -11.05 5.03
C GLY A 422 -1.01 -11.80 4.18
N VAL A 423 -1.44 -12.64 3.24
CA VAL A 423 -0.57 -13.52 2.43
C VAL A 423 0.68 -12.85 1.84
N ILE A 424 0.59 -11.61 1.36
CA ILE A 424 1.75 -10.91 0.77
C ILE A 424 2.74 -10.48 1.86
N ARG A 425 2.25 -10.02 3.01
CA ARG A 425 3.08 -9.77 4.19
C ARG A 425 3.73 -11.05 4.70
N ASP A 426 3.01 -12.16 4.66
CA ASP A 426 3.55 -13.46 5.07
C ASP A 426 4.69 -13.91 4.17
N TYR A 427 4.56 -13.80 2.85
CA TYR A 427 5.68 -14.07 1.94
C TYR A 427 6.87 -13.15 2.22
N PHE A 428 6.65 -11.84 2.40
CA PHE A 428 7.74 -10.92 2.72
C PHE A 428 8.48 -11.29 4.02
N HIS A 429 7.75 -11.59 5.09
CA HIS A 429 8.30 -11.93 6.42
C HIS A 429 8.76 -13.38 6.57
N GLN A 430 8.53 -14.26 5.59
CA GLN A 430 9.16 -15.59 5.55
C GLN A 430 10.64 -15.52 5.19
N ASP A 431 11.02 -14.50 4.41
CA ASP A 431 12.42 -14.24 4.06
C ASP A 431 13.21 -13.73 5.28
N PRO A 432 14.47 -14.17 5.49
CA PRO A 432 15.32 -13.63 6.55
C PRO A 432 15.45 -12.10 6.53
N ILE A 433 15.46 -11.46 5.35
CA ILE A 433 15.50 -10.00 5.22
C ILE A 433 14.24 -9.37 5.81
N GLY A 434 13.05 -9.91 5.52
CA GLY A 434 11.80 -9.42 6.11
C GLY A 434 11.63 -9.77 7.59
N LYS A 435 12.18 -10.91 8.02
CA LYS A 435 12.00 -11.45 9.37
C LYS A 435 12.90 -10.82 10.42
N LYS A 436 14.20 -10.65 10.12
CA LYS A 436 15.19 -10.18 11.13
C LYS A 436 14.79 -8.87 11.84
N PRO A 437 14.23 -7.86 11.15
CA PRO A 437 13.90 -6.58 11.78
C PRO A 437 12.52 -6.57 12.47
N GLU A 438 11.81 -7.70 12.60
CA GLU A 438 10.48 -7.75 13.25
C GLU A 438 10.50 -7.19 14.67
N GLU A 439 11.61 -7.38 15.40
CA GLU A 439 11.79 -6.84 16.76
C GLU A 439 11.67 -5.31 16.82
N LEU A 440 11.99 -4.60 15.72
CA LEU A 440 11.87 -3.14 15.66
C LEU A 440 10.39 -2.71 15.72
N LEU A 441 9.52 -3.46 15.02
CA LEU A 441 8.08 -3.20 15.01
C LEU A 441 7.45 -3.54 16.37
N GLU A 442 7.92 -4.59 17.05
CA GLU A 442 7.38 -5.04 18.33
C GLU A 442 7.80 -4.14 19.51
N LYS A 443 9.04 -3.66 19.49
CA LYS A 443 9.66 -2.95 20.62
C LYS A 443 9.14 -1.54 20.80
N GLU A 444 8.75 -0.91 19.70
CA GLU A 444 8.41 0.50 19.68
C GLU A 444 7.05 0.78 20.33
N VAL A 445 6.98 1.90 21.05
CA VAL A 445 5.75 2.39 21.69
C VAL A 445 5.66 3.88 21.43
N PHE A 446 4.75 4.29 20.56
CA PHE A 446 4.51 5.70 20.30
C PHE A 446 3.86 6.38 21.52
N SER A 447 4.10 7.67 21.69
CA SER A 447 3.50 8.50 22.75
C SER A 447 1.99 8.80 22.57
N ILE A 448 1.33 8.04 21.70
CA ILE A 448 -0.07 8.22 21.31
C ILE A 448 -1.00 7.21 21.99
N GLN A 449 -0.60 6.51 23.05
CA GLN A 449 -1.42 5.43 23.64
C GLN A 449 -2.86 5.83 24.01
#